data_AF-A0A5D2KGH7-F1
#
_entry.id   AF-A0A5D2KGH7-F1
#
_cell.length_a   1.000
_cell.length_b   1.000
_cell.length_c   1.000
_cell.angle_alpha   90.00
_cell.angle_beta   90.00
_cell.angle_gamma   90.00
#
_symmetry.space_group_name_H-M   'P 1'
#
loop_
_entity.id
_entity.type
_entity.pdbx_description
1 polymer ?
#
loop_
_entity_poly.entity_id
_entity_poly.type
_entity_poly.pdbx_seq_one_letter_code
_entity_poly.pdbx_strand_id
1 'polypeptide(L)'
;MGKLPGPLKQLQMDLRKLMLPYTALKLKENKRNNLKDFLNVAGPMGIVLSGFAAADEQLRLTTMVFKNIFPDIDINTVKLSSCQRIVLLNYNKNTKLIDFRHYSIRLKPVGVSRRIRKFVQNYQVPDLRNLQDMSDFVTKAGYGSESEADEEAATVNLTSDLSRVNHASTKSAVKLQEIGPRMTLQLTKIEGGLCSGEAMFSEYAYLYNYFVIYQAMVAIRKSQAMRVMKRKTVRMMAKWRIAVKMMKRITRKIWKKVKKISALAKWKVQYNFHFLIKWHGT
;
A
#
# COMPACT_ATOMS: atom_id res chain seq x y z
N MET A 1 0.33 20.30 -5.63
CA MET A 1 -0.34 19.01 -5.38
C MET A 1 -0.92 18.52 -6.70
N GLY A 2 -0.39 17.44 -7.26
CA GLY A 2 -0.76 16.94 -8.60
C GLY A 2 -2.23 16.55 -8.71
N LYS A 3 -2.78 16.54 -9.94
CA LYS A 3 -4.14 16.06 -10.21
C LYS A 3 -4.19 14.56 -9.90
N LEU A 4 -4.98 14.17 -8.90
CA LEU A 4 -5.23 12.76 -8.61
C LEU A 4 -6.06 12.12 -9.72
N PRO A 5 -5.78 10.85 -10.11
CA PRO A 5 -6.61 10.11 -11.04
C PRO A 5 -8.05 10.00 -10.52
N GLY A 6 -9.03 9.97 -11.43
CA GLY A 6 -10.46 10.04 -11.12
C GLY A 6 -10.93 9.08 -10.00
N PRO A 7 -10.61 7.78 -10.06
CA PRO A 7 -11.00 6.83 -9.01
C PRO A 7 -10.38 7.15 -7.64
N LEU A 8 -9.13 7.62 -7.62
CA LEU A 8 -8.44 7.98 -6.37
C LEU A 8 -9.03 9.25 -5.75
N LYS A 9 -9.51 10.19 -6.59
CA LYS A 9 -10.25 11.37 -6.13
C LYS A 9 -11.58 10.99 -5.49
N GLN A 10 -12.29 10.00 -6.05
CA GLN A 10 -13.52 9.48 -5.47
C GLN A 10 -13.25 8.80 -4.12
N LEU A 11 -12.23 7.94 -4.04
CA LEU A 11 -11.82 7.31 -2.79
C LEU A 11 -11.43 8.35 -1.73
N GLN A 12 -10.66 9.38 -2.11
CA GLN A 12 -10.31 10.49 -1.22
C GLN A 12 -11.56 11.18 -0.67
N MET A 13 -12.56 11.43 -1.52
CA MET A 13 -13.82 12.03 -1.10
C MET A 13 -14.58 11.12 -0.12
N ASP A 14 -14.60 9.82 -0.36
CA ASP A 14 -15.35 8.88 0.48
C ASP A 14 -14.64 8.60 1.81
N LEU A 15 -13.31 8.54 1.84
CA LEU A 15 -12.52 8.56 3.09
C LEU A 15 -12.70 9.86 3.86
N ARG A 16 -12.74 11.01 3.17
CA ARG A 16 -13.00 12.29 3.82
C ARG A 16 -14.40 12.33 4.43
N LYS A 17 -15.42 11.81 3.75
CA LYS A 17 -16.78 11.66 4.31
C LYS A 17 -16.80 10.73 5.52
N LEU A 18 -16.02 9.65 5.47
CA LEU A 18 -15.89 8.74 6.59
C LEU A 18 -15.31 9.45 7.82
N MET A 19 -14.28 10.26 7.66
CA MET A 19 -13.63 10.97 8.77
C MET A 19 -14.35 12.24 9.26
N LEU A 20 -15.58 12.51 8.80
CA LEU A 20 -16.43 13.58 9.35
C LEU A 20 -16.87 13.21 10.78
N PRO A 21 -17.00 14.14 11.74
CA PRO A 21 -17.12 15.61 11.59
C PRO A 21 -15.82 16.43 11.69
N TYR A 22 -14.74 15.88 12.26
CA TYR A 22 -13.53 16.64 12.65
C TYR A 22 -12.62 17.08 11.49
N THR A 23 -13.07 16.95 10.24
CA THR A 23 -12.33 17.28 9.02
C THR A 23 -13.12 18.15 8.03
N ALA A 24 -14.26 18.72 8.47
CA ALA A 24 -15.25 19.37 7.60
C ALA A 24 -14.98 20.88 7.36
N LEU A 25 -14.25 21.23 6.29
CA LEU A 25 -14.11 22.63 5.86
C LEU A 25 -15.24 23.14 4.94
N LYS A 26 -16.06 22.27 4.33
CA LYS A 26 -17.09 22.66 3.33
C LYS A 26 -18.31 21.72 3.29
N LEU A 27 -18.92 21.44 4.43
CA LEU A 27 -20.22 20.79 4.46
C LEU A 27 -21.28 21.81 4.01
N LYS A 28 -21.82 21.67 2.79
CA LYS A 28 -22.81 22.61 2.21
C LYS A 28 -24.21 22.03 2.41
N GLU A 29 -25.09 22.78 3.08
CA GLU A 29 -26.50 22.40 3.22
C GLU A 29 -27.21 22.45 1.86
N ASN A 30 -27.87 21.35 1.50
CA ASN A 30 -28.80 21.29 0.36
C ASN A 30 -30.20 21.07 0.92
N LYS A 31 -31.24 21.63 0.26
CA LYS A 31 -32.66 21.52 0.67
C LYS A 31 -33.19 20.08 0.80
N ARG A 32 -32.47 19.07 0.29
CA ARG A 32 -32.81 17.65 0.38
C ARG A 32 -32.23 16.94 1.61
N ASN A 33 -31.23 17.54 2.27
CA ASN A 33 -30.58 16.90 3.41
C ASN A 33 -31.43 17.14 4.67
N ASN A 34 -31.77 16.06 5.38
CA ASN A 34 -32.47 16.17 6.65
C ASN A 34 -31.48 16.40 7.79
N LEU A 35 -31.89 17.13 8.84
CA LEU A 35 -31.10 17.33 10.07
C LEU A 35 -30.58 16.01 10.66
N LYS A 36 -31.37 14.93 10.50
CA LYS A 36 -30.98 13.57 10.87
C LYS A 36 -29.67 13.13 10.21
N ASP A 37 -29.46 13.46 8.94
CA ASP A 37 -28.24 13.07 8.19
C ASP A 37 -27.00 13.80 8.71
N PHE A 38 -27.14 15.06 9.13
CA PHE A 38 -26.04 15.82 9.73
C PHE A 38 -25.69 15.30 11.13
N LEU A 39 -26.69 14.99 11.96
CA LEU A 39 -26.47 14.39 13.29
C LEU A 39 -25.84 13.01 13.20
N ASN A 40 -26.28 12.20 12.23
CA ASN A 40 -25.67 10.89 11.95
C ASN A 40 -24.20 11.00 11.55
N VAL A 41 -23.80 12.10 10.91
CA VAL A 41 -22.43 12.34 10.45
C VAL A 41 -21.59 13.01 11.55
N ALA A 42 -22.21 13.75 12.48
CA ALA A 42 -21.51 14.48 13.54
C ALA A 42 -21.26 13.68 14.83
N GLY A 43 -21.83 12.49 14.96
CA GLY A 43 -21.60 11.64 16.13
C GLY A 43 -20.15 11.11 16.25
N PRO A 44 -19.65 10.83 17.47
CA PRO A 44 -18.37 10.15 17.67
C PRO A 44 -18.37 8.79 16.95
N MET A 45 -17.23 8.44 16.37
CA MET A 45 -17.06 7.18 15.64
C MET A 45 -16.52 6.10 16.57
N GLY A 46 -17.29 5.04 16.77
CA GLY A 46 -16.81 3.84 17.46
C GLY A 46 -15.98 2.96 16.53
N ILE A 47 -14.96 2.30 17.07
CA ILE A 47 -14.20 1.25 16.38
C ILE A 47 -14.49 -0.10 17.02
N VAL A 48 -14.74 -1.11 16.20
CA VAL A 48 -14.78 -2.51 16.60
C VAL A 48 -13.66 -3.24 15.88
N LEU A 49 -12.79 -3.89 16.66
CA LEU A 49 -11.68 -4.68 16.18
C LEU A 49 -12.00 -6.15 16.38
N SER A 50 -12.14 -6.89 15.28
CA SER A 50 -12.38 -8.34 15.29
C SER A 50 -11.15 -9.09 14.76
N GLY A 51 -10.77 -10.16 15.44
CA GLY A 51 -9.67 -11.04 15.00
C GLY A 51 -8.25 -10.52 15.28
N PHE A 52 -8.09 -9.30 15.82
CA PHE A 52 -6.82 -8.74 16.25
C PHE A 52 -6.38 -9.38 17.58
N ALA A 53 -5.72 -10.54 17.50
CA ALA A 53 -5.12 -11.18 18.66
C ALA A 53 -3.82 -10.47 19.04
N ALA A 54 -3.58 -10.30 20.34
CA ALA A 54 -2.39 -9.63 20.88
C ALA A 54 -1.07 -10.43 20.72
N ALA A 55 -1.06 -11.53 19.98
CA ALA A 55 0.09 -12.41 19.86
C ALA A 55 1.21 -11.80 18.98
N ASP A 56 0.84 -11.10 17.90
CA ASP A 56 1.81 -10.51 16.99
C ASP A 56 2.00 -9.02 17.28
N GLU A 57 3.25 -8.60 17.51
CA GLU A 57 3.62 -7.20 17.76
C GLU A 57 3.16 -6.28 16.62
N GLN A 58 3.23 -6.77 15.39
CA GLN A 58 2.78 -6.06 14.18
C GLN A 58 1.29 -5.73 14.21
N LEU A 59 0.46 -6.68 14.67
CA LEU A 59 -0.98 -6.50 14.79
C LEU A 59 -1.32 -5.57 15.96
N ARG A 60 -0.54 -5.62 17.04
CA ARG A 60 -0.67 -4.69 18.16
C ARG A 60 -0.39 -3.24 17.72
N LEU A 61 0.68 -3.00 16.98
CA LEU A 61 1.01 -1.69 16.44
C LEU A 61 -0.09 -1.19 15.49
N THR A 62 -0.55 -2.06 14.59
CA THR A 62 -1.66 -1.74 13.67
C THR A 62 -2.93 -1.36 14.45
N THR A 63 -3.24 -2.11 15.51
CA THR A 63 -4.36 -1.84 16.40
C THR A 63 -4.21 -0.49 17.10
N MET A 64 -3.02 -0.16 17.60
CA MET A 64 -2.74 1.14 18.23
C MET A 64 -2.90 2.29 17.24
N VAL A 65 -2.42 2.16 16.01
CA VAL A 65 -2.60 3.17 14.96
C VAL A 65 -4.09 3.42 14.72
N PHE A 66 -4.88 2.36 14.52
CA PHE A 66 -6.31 2.54 14.31
C PHE A 66 -7.01 3.13 15.52
N LYS A 67 -6.70 2.70 16.75
CA LYS A 67 -7.27 3.30 17.96
C LYS A 67 -6.95 4.79 18.07
N ASN A 68 -5.70 5.18 17.84
CA ASN A 68 -5.26 6.58 17.96
C ASN A 68 -5.77 7.50 16.85
N ILE A 69 -6.24 6.96 15.71
CA ILE A 69 -6.83 7.77 14.62
C ILE A 69 -8.23 8.29 15.01
N PHE A 70 -8.93 7.60 15.92
CA PHE A 70 -10.26 8.00 16.37
C PHE A 70 -10.20 8.39 17.85
N PRO A 71 -11.05 9.34 18.30
CA PRO A 71 -11.09 9.69 19.72
C PRO A 71 -11.54 8.49 20.55
N ASP A 72 -10.89 8.28 21.69
CA ASP A 72 -11.31 7.26 22.64
C ASP A 72 -12.74 7.56 23.15
N ILE A 73 -13.54 6.50 23.28
CA ILE A 73 -14.93 6.59 23.73
C ILE A 73 -15.00 6.09 25.16
N ASP A 74 -15.24 7.00 26.09
CA ASP A 74 -15.51 6.66 27.48
C ASP A 74 -16.96 6.22 27.66
N ILE A 75 -17.16 4.99 28.11
CA ILE A 75 -18.49 4.38 28.28
C ILE A 75 -19.35 5.16 29.29
N ASN A 76 -18.71 5.80 30.27
CA ASN A 76 -19.39 6.48 31.38
C ASN A 76 -19.88 7.89 31.03
N THR A 77 -19.26 8.57 30.06
CA THR A 77 -19.55 9.97 29.75
C THR A 77 -20.31 10.14 28.43
N VAL A 78 -20.20 9.18 27.52
CA VAL A 78 -20.71 9.31 26.16
C VAL A 78 -22.20 8.98 26.07
N LYS A 79 -22.96 9.89 25.44
CA LYS A 79 -24.38 9.69 25.16
C LYS A 79 -24.56 8.67 24.03
N LEU A 80 -25.26 7.57 24.32
CA LEU A 80 -25.56 6.52 23.34
C LEU A 80 -26.30 7.05 22.10
N SER A 81 -27.10 8.11 22.24
CA SER A 81 -27.79 8.77 21.12
C SER A 81 -26.84 9.35 20.07
N SER A 82 -25.61 9.70 20.46
CA SER A 82 -24.59 10.22 19.55
C SER A 82 -23.77 9.11 18.89
N CYS A 83 -23.70 7.90 19.49
CA CYS A 83 -22.95 6.75 18.99
C CYS A 83 -23.71 5.98 17.90
N GLN A 84 -23.93 6.62 16.74
CA GLN A 84 -24.65 6.01 15.62
C GLN A 84 -23.73 5.57 14.47
N ARG A 85 -22.42 5.73 14.64
CA ARG A 85 -21.40 5.43 13.62
C ARG A 85 -20.39 4.44 14.16
N ILE A 86 -20.13 3.39 13.40
CA ILE A 86 -19.18 2.35 13.79
C ILE A 86 -18.33 1.91 12.60
N VAL A 87 -17.03 1.80 12.83
CA VAL A 87 -16.08 1.22 11.90
C VAL A 87 -15.75 -0.19 12.40
N LEU A 88 -16.04 -1.19 11.57
CA LEU A 88 -15.66 -2.56 11.79
C LEU A 88 -14.37 -2.85 11.02
N LEU A 89 -13.34 -3.24 11.75
CA LEU A 89 -12.11 -3.80 11.22
C LEU A 89 -12.11 -5.29 11.54
N ASN A 90 -12.12 -6.13 10.51
CA ASN A 90 -12.07 -7.58 10.67
C ASN A 90 -10.78 -8.13 10.10
N TYR A 91 -9.92 -8.66 10.95
CA TYR A 91 -8.67 -9.30 10.54
C TYR A 91 -8.83 -10.80 10.41
N ASN A 92 -8.49 -11.34 9.25
CA ASN A 92 -8.46 -12.78 9.02
C ASN A 92 -7.01 -13.30 9.07
N LYS A 93 -6.72 -14.16 10.05
CA LYS A 93 -5.38 -14.72 10.27
C LYS A 93 -4.85 -15.52 9.08
N ASN A 94 -5.73 -16.18 8.32
CA ASN A 94 -5.33 -17.04 7.21
C ASN A 94 -4.92 -16.23 5.98
N THR A 95 -5.70 -15.18 5.65
CA THR A 95 -5.45 -14.35 4.46
C THR A 95 -4.55 -13.16 4.75
N LYS A 96 -4.34 -12.81 6.03
CA LYS A 96 -3.65 -11.59 6.49
C LYS A 96 -4.29 -10.28 5.98
N LEU A 97 -5.55 -10.35 5.56
CA LEU A 97 -6.31 -9.19 5.10
C LEU A 97 -7.14 -8.62 6.25
N ILE A 98 -7.22 -7.29 6.26
CA ILE A 98 -8.06 -6.49 7.15
C ILE A 98 -9.21 -5.95 6.31
N ASP A 99 -10.41 -6.44 6.57
CA ASP A 99 -11.63 -5.88 5.99
C ASP A 99 -12.02 -4.63 6.78
N PHE A 100 -12.11 -3.51 6.08
CA PHE A 100 -12.56 -2.24 6.61
C PHE A 100 -13.98 -1.97 6.13
N ARG A 101 -14.92 -1.83 7.07
CA ARG A 101 -16.32 -1.53 6.79
C ARG A 101 -16.86 -0.48 7.75
N HIS A 102 -17.68 0.43 7.22
CA HIS A 102 -18.27 1.50 8.01
C HIS A 102 -19.80 1.42 7.96
N TYR A 103 -20.39 1.27 9.14
CA TYR A 103 -21.80 1.08 9.36
C TYR A 103 -22.39 2.22 10.18
N SER A 104 -23.63 2.57 9.88
CA SER A 104 -24.52 3.31 10.77
C SER A 104 -25.33 2.34 11.59
N ILE A 105 -25.51 2.66 12.87
CA ILE A 105 -26.38 1.93 13.77
C ILE A 105 -27.76 2.58 13.73
N ARG A 106 -28.79 1.78 13.45
CA ARG A 106 -30.20 2.16 13.48
C ARG A 106 -30.94 1.27 14.46
N LEU A 107 -31.62 1.86 15.43
CA LEU A 107 -32.46 1.12 16.37
C LEU A 107 -33.88 1.00 15.84
N LYS A 108 -34.41 -0.22 15.85
CA LYS A 108 -35.81 -0.54 15.58
C LYS A 108 -36.48 -0.96 16.91
N PRO A 109 -37.59 -0.32 17.35
CA PRO A 109 -38.31 -0.79 18.52
C PRO A 109 -38.92 -2.18 18.25
N VAL A 110 -38.83 -3.09 19.22
CA VAL A 110 -39.44 -4.43 19.16
C VAL A 110 -40.74 -4.40 19.98
N GLY A 111 -41.79 -5.08 19.51
CA GLY A 111 -43.09 -5.13 20.19
C GLY A 111 -44.06 -4.00 19.84
N VAL A 112 -43.74 -3.17 18.83
CA VAL A 112 -44.62 -2.11 18.32
C VAL A 112 -45.02 -2.44 16.87
N SER A 113 -46.31 -2.34 16.54
CA SER A 113 -46.80 -2.62 15.19
C SER A 113 -46.19 -1.66 14.15
N ARG A 114 -46.01 -2.13 12.90
CA ARG A 114 -45.43 -1.31 11.82
C ARG A 114 -46.21 -0.01 11.59
N ARG A 115 -47.53 -0.01 11.81
CA ARG A 115 -48.41 1.16 11.66
C ARG A 115 -48.10 2.23 12.71
N ILE A 116 -48.03 1.85 13.98
CA ILE A 116 -47.65 2.77 15.07
C ILE A 116 -46.25 3.32 14.81
N ARG A 117 -45.33 2.48 14.34
CA ARG A 117 -43.99 2.92 13.97
C ARG A 117 -44.00 3.96 12.83
N LYS A 118 -44.73 3.71 11.73
CA LYS A 118 -44.86 4.67 10.61
C LYS A 118 -45.53 5.98 11.05
N PHE A 119 -46.51 5.89 11.95
CA PHE A 119 -47.20 7.06 12.50
C PHE A 119 -46.26 7.90 13.37
N VAL A 120 -45.57 7.29 14.36
CA VAL A 120 -44.75 8.04 15.32
C VAL A 120 -43.40 8.48 14.74
N GLN A 121 -42.78 7.67 13.87
CA GLN A 121 -41.44 7.98 13.32
C GLN A 121 -41.49 8.79 12.00
N ASN A 122 -42.47 8.51 11.14
CA ASN A 122 -42.56 9.09 9.80
C ASN A 122 -43.75 10.05 9.62
N TYR A 123 -44.55 10.28 10.66
CA TYR A 123 -45.76 11.12 10.61
C TYR A 123 -46.74 10.75 9.49
N GLN A 124 -46.71 9.49 9.07
CA GLN A 124 -47.66 8.99 8.07
C GLN A 124 -48.98 8.70 8.78
N VAL A 125 -50.01 9.47 8.44
CA VAL A 125 -51.36 9.24 8.94
C VAL A 125 -51.86 7.91 8.36
N PRO A 126 -52.19 6.92 9.20
CA PRO A 126 -52.76 5.66 8.74
C PRO A 126 -54.19 5.88 8.23
N ASP A 127 -54.65 5.00 7.33
CA ASP A 127 -56.06 5.00 6.91
C ASP A 127 -56.92 4.46 8.06
N LEU A 128 -57.84 5.30 8.55
CA LEU A 128 -58.72 5.02 9.67
C LEU A 128 -60.11 4.54 9.23
N ARG A 129 -60.39 4.49 7.92
CA ARG A 129 -61.74 4.24 7.40
C ARG A 129 -62.37 2.90 7.85
N ASN A 130 -61.54 1.89 8.10
CA ASN A 130 -61.97 0.54 8.49
C ASN A 130 -61.76 0.23 9.99
N LEU A 131 -61.50 1.24 10.82
CA LEU A 131 -61.24 1.11 12.25
C LEU A 131 -62.35 1.83 13.02
N GLN A 132 -63.00 1.14 13.96
CA GLN A 132 -64.07 1.73 14.77
C GLN A 132 -63.52 2.34 16.07
N ASP A 133 -62.42 1.79 16.60
CA ASP A 133 -61.82 2.26 17.85
C ASP A 133 -60.28 2.32 17.78
N MET A 134 -59.66 3.07 18.70
CA MET A 134 -58.21 3.14 18.89
C MET A 134 -57.62 1.79 19.27
N SER A 135 -58.37 0.98 20.03
CA SER A 135 -57.98 -0.38 20.38
C SER A 135 -57.79 -1.24 19.12
N ASP A 136 -58.70 -1.16 18.15
CA ASP A 136 -58.59 -1.83 16.85
C ASP A 136 -57.33 -1.44 16.07
N PHE A 137 -56.88 -0.19 16.18
CA PHE A 137 -55.65 0.24 15.50
C PHE A 137 -54.40 -0.47 16.04
N VAL A 138 -54.40 -0.80 17.33
CA VAL A 138 -53.28 -1.45 18.04
C VAL A 138 -53.39 -2.97 17.95
N THR A 139 -54.60 -3.54 18.10
CA THR A 139 -54.83 -4.99 18.22
C THR A 139 -55.14 -5.69 16.90
N LYS A 140 -55.62 -4.98 15.87
CA LYS A 140 -55.98 -5.58 14.57
C LYS A 140 -54.72 -5.87 13.73
N ALA A 141 -54.02 -6.94 14.12
CA ALA A 141 -52.84 -7.52 13.50
C ALA A 141 -53.12 -8.27 12.18
N GLY A 142 -54.07 -7.80 11.37
CA GLY A 142 -54.68 -8.66 10.32
C GLY A 142 -54.79 -8.10 8.91
N TYR A 143 -54.38 -6.86 8.62
CA TYR A 143 -54.55 -6.28 7.27
C TYR A 143 -53.28 -5.53 6.83
N GLY A 144 -52.34 -6.26 6.26
CA GLY A 144 -51.19 -5.68 5.56
C GLY A 144 -49.87 -6.39 5.84
N SER A 145 -49.64 -7.50 5.12
CA SER A 145 -48.33 -8.08 4.81
C SER A 145 -47.31 -8.04 5.97
N GLU A 146 -47.57 -8.81 7.02
CA GLU A 146 -46.59 -9.10 8.09
C GLU A 146 -45.57 -10.19 7.69
N SER A 147 -45.44 -10.50 6.39
CA SER A 147 -44.57 -11.56 5.87
C SER A 147 -43.08 -11.20 5.77
N GLU A 148 -42.56 -10.38 6.68
CA GLU A 148 -41.11 -10.40 6.96
C GLU A 148 -40.96 -10.58 8.46
N ALA A 149 -40.75 -11.84 8.85
CA ALA A 149 -40.19 -12.18 10.15
C ALA A 149 -38.87 -11.41 10.30
N ASP A 150 -38.90 -10.31 11.06
CA ASP A 150 -37.73 -9.55 11.55
C ASP A 150 -37.00 -10.39 12.65
N GLU A 151 -37.07 -11.73 12.58
CA GLU A 151 -36.63 -12.68 13.62
C GLU A 151 -35.10 -12.81 13.75
N GLU A 152 -34.35 -12.30 12.78
CA GLU A 152 -32.88 -12.46 12.74
C GLU A 152 -32.12 -11.19 13.15
N ALA A 153 -32.81 -10.17 13.67
CA ALA A 153 -32.14 -8.97 14.17
C ALA A 153 -31.72 -9.13 15.63
N ALA A 154 -30.43 -8.92 15.94
CA ALA A 154 -29.93 -8.92 17.30
C ALA A 154 -30.72 -7.91 18.17
N THR A 155 -31.38 -8.42 19.21
CA THR A 155 -32.16 -7.60 20.14
C THR A 155 -31.31 -7.20 21.34
N VAL A 156 -31.47 -5.96 21.80
CA VAL A 156 -30.74 -5.38 22.93
C VAL A 156 -31.71 -4.65 23.83
N ASN A 157 -31.56 -4.80 25.15
CA ASN A 157 -32.30 -4.02 26.14
C ASN A 157 -31.65 -2.64 26.28
N LEU A 158 -32.42 -1.58 26.08
CA LEU A 158 -31.90 -0.22 26.19
C LEU A 158 -31.76 0.21 27.65
N THR A 159 -30.64 0.84 27.98
CA THR A 159 -30.39 1.40 29.33
C THR A 159 -30.87 2.83 29.50
N SER A 160 -31.10 3.55 28.39
CA SER A 160 -31.53 4.95 28.38
C SER A 160 -32.43 5.24 27.18
N ASP A 161 -33.19 6.34 27.26
CA ASP A 161 -34.04 6.81 26.16
C ASP A 161 -33.18 7.28 24.98
N LEU A 162 -33.32 6.59 23.85
CA LEU A 162 -32.54 6.86 22.63
C LEU A 162 -33.36 7.53 21.53
N SER A 163 -34.69 7.37 21.56
CA SER A 163 -35.60 8.05 20.63
C SER A 163 -37.00 8.17 21.23
N ARG A 164 -37.88 8.94 20.58
CA ARG A 164 -39.30 9.10 20.97
C ARG A 164 -40.08 7.79 21.11
N VAL A 165 -39.60 6.69 20.51
CA VAL A 165 -40.24 5.36 20.56
C VAL A 165 -39.35 4.34 21.28
N ASN A 166 -38.06 4.66 21.44
CA ASN A 166 -37.08 3.73 22.01
C ASN A 166 -36.78 4.21 23.43
N HIS A 167 -37.60 3.76 24.37
CA HIS A 167 -37.47 4.10 25.78
C HIS A 167 -36.49 3.17 26.51
N ALA A 168 -35.95 3.67 27.62
CA ALA A 168 -35.20 2.88 28.57
C ALA A 168 -35.99 1.63 28.97
N SER A 169 -35.30 0.52 29.20
CA SER A 169 -35.83 -0.83 29.48
C SER A 169 -36.61 -1.52 28.34
N THR A 170 -36.83 -0.86 27.20
CA THR A 170 -37.52 -1.47 26.06
C THR A 170 -36.55 -2.28 25.19
N LYS A 171 -36.99 -3.44 24.69
CA LYS A 171 -36.25 -4.25 23.72
C LYS A 171 -36.19 -3.53 22.37
N SER A 172 -34.99 -3.34 21.84
CA SER A 172 -34.78 -2.77 20.50
C SER A 172 -33.88 -3.67 19.67
N ALA A 173 -34.26 -3.86 18.41
CA ALA A 173 -33.47 -4.58 17.42
C ALA A 173 -32.45 -3.63 16.78
N VAL A 174 -31.21 -4.06 16.67
CA VAL A 174 -30.12 -3.30 16.06
C VAL A 174 -30.07 -3.62 14.57
N LYS A 175 -30.23 -2.60 13.72
CA LYS A 175 -30.04 -2.70 12.27
C LYS A 175 -28.81 -1.91 11.87
N LEU A 176 -27.93 -2.53 11.10
CA LEU A 176 -26.75 -1.89 10.53
C LEU A 176 -27.05 -1.43 9.09
N GLN A 177 -26.60 -0.23 8.74
CA GLN A 177 -26.65 0.30 7.37
C GLN A 177 -25.24 0.66 6.91
N GLU A 178 -24.80 0.16 5.77
CA GLU A 178 -23.50 0.55 5.22
C GLU A 178 -23.51 1.99 4.73
N ILE A 179 -22.53 2.78 5.16
CA ILE A 179 -22.37 4.20 4.77
C ILE A 179 -21.06 4.43 4.00
N GLY A 180 -19.98 3.72 4.36
CA GLY A 180 -18.64 3.99 3.83
C GLY A 180 -18.17 3.04 2.72
N PRO A 181 -17.00 3.33 2.13
CA PRO A 181 -16.38 2.45 1.15
C PRO A 181 -15.99 1.12 1.79
N ARG A 182 -16.15 0.03 1.03
CA ARG A 182 -15.64 -1.29 1.39
C ARG A 182 -14.20 -1.38 0.95
N MET A 183 -13.28 -1.59 1.90
CA MET A 183 -11.86 -1.72 1.59
C MET A 183 -11.31 -3.00 2.21
N THR A 184 -10.33 -3.58 1.54
CA THR A 184 -9.51 -4.67 2.05
C THR A 184 -8.07 -4.17 2.09
N LEU A 185 -7.47 -4.21 3.28
CA LEU A 185 -6.14 -3.68 3.55
C LEU A 185 -5.21 -4.83 3.92
N GLN A 186 -3.94 -4.74 3.56
CA GLN A 186 -2.91 -5.70 3.94
C GLN A 186 -1.73 -4.96 4.56
N LEU A 187 -1.17 -5.51 5.63
CA LEU A 187 0.00 -4.92 6.29
C LEU A 187 1.26 -5.23 5.47
N THR A 188 1.72 -4.27 4.67
CA THR A 188 2.92 -4.45 3.83
C THR A 188 4.22 -4.10 4.56
N LYS A 189 4.22 -2.99 5.31
CA LYS A 189 5.44 -2.43 5.91
C LYS A 189 5.10 -1.61 7.16
N ILE A 190 5.94 -1.71 8.18
CA ILE A 190 5.95 -0.83 9.35
C ILE A 190 7.29 -0.12 9.37
N GLU A 191 7.26 1.21 9.40
CA GLU A 191 8.42 2.08 9.47
C GLU A 191 8.32 2.98 10.68
N GLY A 192 9.47 3.32 11.27
CA GLY A 192 9.56 4.39 12.25
C GLY A 192 9.39 5.77 11.60
N GLY A 193 8.83 6.71 12.35
CA GLY A 193 8.74 8.12 11.93
C GLY A 193 7.77 8.38 10.76
N LEU A 194 7.98 9.50 10.07
CA LEU A 194 7.09 9.96 9.00
C LEU A 194 7.61 9.46 7.63
N CYS A 195 7.24 8.22 7.29
CA CYS A 195 7.46 7.62 5.96
C CYS A 195 8.93 7.58 5.48
N SER A 196 9.90 7.69 6.40
CA SER A 196 11.32 7.82 6.07
C SER A 196 12.27 7.23 7.12
N GLY A 197 11.74 6.56 8.15
CA GLY A 197 12.58 5.92 9.16
C GLY A 197 12.85 4.45 8.90
N GLU A 198 13.41 3.80 9.90
CA GLU A 198 13.82 2.40 9.84
C GLU A 198 12.62 1.47 9.70
N ALA A 199 12.73 0.50 8.80
CA ALA A 199 11.69 -0.49 8.57
C ALA A 199 11.73 -1.57 9.68
N MET A 200 10.78 -1.50 10.62
CA MET A 200 10.61 -2.49 11.68
C MET A 200 10.01 -3.79 11.15
N PHE A 201 9.17 -3.70 10.12
CA PHE A 201 8.58 -4.86 9.46
C PHE A 201 8.42 -4.62 7.96
N SER A 202 8.70 -5.64 7.15
CA SER A 202 8.32 -5.64 5.73
C SER A 202 8.04 -7.06 5.27
N GLU A 203 6.85 -7.28 4.70
CA GLU A 203 6.43 -8.60 4.21
C GLU A 203 7.30 -9.07 3.01
N TYR A 204 7.76 -8.13 2.18
CA TYR A 204 8.57 -8.43 0.99
C TYR A 204 10.08 -8.36 1.20
N ALA A 205 10.55 -8.23 2.45
CA ALA A 205 11.99 -8.10 2.74
C ALA A 205 12.83 -9.25 2.17
N TYR A 206 12.33 -10.48 2.22
CA TYR A 206 13.04 -11.68 1.75
C TYR A 206 13.28 -11.66 0.24
N LEU A 207 12.29 -11.24 -0.56
CA LEU A 207 12.41 -11.19 -2.01
C LEU A 207 13.39 -10.10 -2.46
N TYR A 208 13.36 -8.94 -1.80
CA TYR A 208 14.30 -7.86 -2.11
C TYR A 208 15.73 -8.25 -1.75
N ASN A 209 15.94 -8.88 -0.58
CA ASN A 209 17.26 -9.34 -0.16
C ASN A 209 17.81 -10.42 -1.10
N TYR A 210 16.99 -11.40 -1.49
CA TYR A 210 17.37 -12.41 -2.48
C TYR A 210 17.74 -11.78 -3.84
N PHE A 211 16.93 -10.83 -4.32
CA PHE A 211 17.19 -10.13 -5.57
C PHE A 211 18.51 -9.33 -5.53
N VAL A 212 18.76 -8.60 -4.45
CA VAL A 212 20.00 -7.83 -4.24
C VAL A 212 21.22 -8.75 -4.17
N ILE A 213 21.13 -9.85 -3.41
CA ILE A 213 22.20 -10.87 -3.33
C ILE A 213 22.48 -11.49 -4.70
N TYR A 214 21.44 -11.80 -5.49
CA TYR A 214 21.59 -12.33 -6.83
C TYR A 214 22.30 -11.35 -7.77
N GLN A 215 21.91 -10.06 -7.75
CA GLN A 215 22.59 -9.03 -8.54
C GLN A 215 24.07 -8.88 -8.16
N ALA A 216 24.39 -8.92 -6.85
CA ALA A 216 25.76 -8.88 -6.36
C ALA A 216 26.58 -10.09 -6.84
N MET A 217 26.02 -11.31 -6.75
CA MET A 217 26.66 -12.53 -7.27
C MET A 217 26.96 -12.45 -8.78
N VAL A 218 26.00 -11.98 -9.58
CA VAL A 218 26.18 -11.80 -11.03
C VAL A 218 27.27 -10.76 -11.33
N ALA A 219 27.29 -9.64 -10.60
CA ALA A 219 28.32 -8.60 -10.76
C ALA A 219 29.73 -9.11 -10.41
N ILE A 220 29.87 -9.89 -9.33
CA ILE A 220 31.14 -10.53 -8.94
C ILE A 220 31.62 -11.47 -10.05
N ARG A 221 30.75 -12.31 -10.59
CA ARG A 221 31.08 -13.28 -11.65
C ARG A 221 31.56 -12.56 -12.94
N LYS A 222 30.88 -11.47 -13.32
CA LYS A 222 31.30 -10.61 -14.45
C LYS A 222 32.66 -9.94 -14.19
N SER A 223 32.88 -9.41 -12.99
CA SER A 223 34.15 -8.78 -12.60
C SER A 223 35.32 -9.77 -12.61
N GLN A 224 35.12 -11.00 -12.10
CA GLN A 224 36.12 -12.07 -12.15
C GLN A 224 36.47 -12.46 -13.60
N ALA A 225 35.46 -12.64 -14.46
CA ALA A 225 35.69 -12.92 -15.89
C ALA A 225 36.49 -11.80 -16.58
N MET A 226 36.14 -10.53 -16.33
CA MET A 226 36.90 -9.38 -16.84
C MET A 226 38.34 -9.35 -16.32
N ARG A 227 38.59 -9.68 -15.04
CA ARG A 227 39.95 -9.75 -14.48
C ARG A 227 40.79 -10.84 -15.14
N VAL A 228 40.20 -12.01 -15.40
CA VAL A 228 40.88 -13.10 -16.12
C VAL A 228 41.22 -12.67 -17.55
N MET A 229 40.27 -12.07 -18.27
CA MET A 229 40.49 -11.56 -19.62
C MET A 229 41.58 -10.49 -19.64
N LYS A 230 41.53 -9.50 -18.73
CA LYS A 230 42.55 -8.45 -18.61
C LYS A 230 43.94 -9.03 -18.33
N ARG A 231 44.06 -10.04 -17.47
CA ARG A 231 45.33 -10.76 -17.22
C ARG A 231 45.85 -11.45 -18.50
N LYS A 232 44.99 -12.11 -19.28
CA LYS A 232 45.36 -12.72 -20.56
C LYS A 232 45.87 -11.66 -21.54
N THR A 233 45.16 -10.55 -21.67
CA THR A 233 45.55 -9.43 -22.56
C THR A 233 46.88 -8.82 -22.14
N VAL A 234 47.09 -8.55 -20.84
CA VAL A 234 48.36 -8.02 -20.32
C VAL A 234 49.53 -8.96 -20.60
N ARG A 235 49.36 -10.29 -20.39
CA ARG A 235 50.38 -11.30 -20.74
C ARG A 235 50.70 -11.30 -22.23
N MET A 236 49.66 -11.22 -23.08
CA MET A 236 49.81 -11.16 -24.53
C MET A 236 50.56 -9.90 -24.96
N MET A 237 50.20 -8.73 -24.43
CA MET A 237 50.89 -7.46 -24.68
C MET A 237 52.34 -7.49 -24.21
N ALA A 238 52.63 -8.12 -23.06
CA ALA A 238 54.00 -8.28 -22.57
C ALA A 238 54.84 -9.14 -23.52
N LYS A 239 54.30 -10.29 -23.99
CA LYS A 239 54.95 -11.13 -25.01
C LYS A 239 55.21 -10.35 -26.30
N TRP A 240 54.21 -9.61 -26.79
CA TRP A 240 54.33 -8.78 -27.99
C TRP A 240 55.42 -7.71 -27.85
N ARG A 241 55.47 -7.00 -26.70
CA ARG A 241 56.54 -6.02 -26.41
C ARG A 241 57.93 -6.64 -26.45
N ILE A 242 58.10 -7.85 -25.91
CA ILE A 242 59.38 -8.59 -25.94
C ILE A 242 59.75 -8.94 -27.39
N ALA A 243 58.82 -9.49 -28.16
CA ALA A 243 59.04 -9.83 -29.57
C ALA A 243 59.42 -8.60 -30.42
N VAL A 244 58.73 -7.48 -30.24
CA VAL A 244 59.05 -6.21 -30.91
C VAL A 244 60.45 -5.71 -30.55
N LYS A 245 60.86 -5.81 -29.27
CA LYS A 245 62.23 -5.46 -28.84
C LYS A 245 63.27 -6.37 -29.51
N MET A 246 63.01 -7.67 -29.62
CA MET A 246 63.88 -8.60 -30.33
C MET A 246 63.99 -8.26 -31.81
N MET A 247 62.87 -8.06 -32.52
CA MET A 247 62.86 -7.63 -33.92
C MET A 247 63.67 -6.35 -34.12
N LYS A 248 63.46 -5.32 -33.29
CA LYS A 248 64.24 -4.07 -33.35
C LYS A 248 65.74 -4.26 -33.10
N ARG A 249 66.16 -5.29 -32.35
CA ARG A 249 67.59 -5.62 -32.17
C ARG A 249 68.14 -6.31 -33.42
N ILE A 250 67.39 -7.25 -33.99
CA ILE A 250 67.77 -7.98 -35.21
C ILE A 250 67.90 -7.01 -36.38
N THR A 251 66.90 -6.14 -36.60
CA THR A 251 66.93 -5.14 -37.68
C THR A 251 68.10 -4.18 -37.52
N ARG A 252 68.40 -3.71 -36.30
CA ARG A 252 69.61 -2.90 -36.02
C ARG A 252 70.91 -3.63 -36.33
N LYS A 253 71.03 -4.93 -36.01
CA LYS A 253 72.22 -5.74 -36.35
C LYS A 253 72.38 -5.88 -37.87
N ILE A 254 71.29 -6.17 -38.58
CA ILE A 254 71.27 -6.25 -40.05
C ILE A 254 71.68 -4.90 -40.64
N TRP A 255 71.08 -3.79 -40.19
CA TRP A 255 71.39 -2.44 -40.67
C TRP A 255 72.86 -2.07 -40.47
N LYS A 256 73.46 -2.42 -39.30
CA LYS A 256 74.90 -2.24 -39.06
C LYS A 256 75.76 -3.06 -40.03
N LYS A 257 75.40 -4.31 -40.31
CA LYS A 257 76.11 -5.15 -41.31
C LYS A 257 76.02 -4.55 -42.70
N VAL A 258 74.82 -4.15 -43.14
CA VAL A 258 74.60 -3.50 -44.45
C VAL A 258 75.42 -2.22 -44.56
N LYS A 259 75.44 -1.38 -43.52
CA LYS A 259 76.26 -0.16 -43.48
C LYS A 259 77.76 -0.44 -43.57
N LYS A 260 78.24 -1.53 -42.95
CA LYS A 260 79.64 -1.95 -43.05
C LYS A 260 79.99 -2.45 -44.45
N ILE A 261 79.10 -3.23 -45.07
CA ILE A 261 79.25 -3.71 -46.45
C ILE A 261 79.23 -2.54 -47.45
N SER A 262 78.32 -1.58 -47.29
CA SER A 262 78.27 -0.40 -48.18
C SER A 262 79.48 0.52 -48.00
N ALA A 263 80.02 0.65 -46.78
CA ALA A 263 81.28 1.34 -46.53
C ALA A 263 82.47 0.64 -47.19
N LEU A 264 82.55 -0.70 -47.09
CA LEU A 264 83.57 -1.50 -47.79
C LEU A 264 83.45 -1.39 -49.31
N ALA A 265 82.22 -1.37 -49.85
CA ALA A 265 81.98 -1.17 -51.28
C ALA A 265 82.43 0.23 -51.73
N LYS A 266 82.11 1.29 -50.94
CA LYS A 266 82.60 2.66 -51.20
C LYS A 266 84.13 2.75 -51.12
N TRP A 267 84.75 2.11 -50.13
CA TRP A 267 86.21 2.03 -50.02
C TRP A 267 86.82 1.30 -51.22
N LYS A 268 86.22 0.19 -51.65
CA LYS A 268 86.68 -0.56 -52.83
C LYS A 268 86.54 0.24 -54.14
N VAL A 269 85.52 1.08 -54.26
CA VAL A 269 85.37 2.01 -55.41
C VAL A 269 86.36 3.17 -55.33
N GLN A 270 86.66 3.68 -54.13
CA GLN A 270 87.55 4.83 -53.93
C GLN A 270 89.05 4.49 -54.01
N TYR A 271 89.43 3.23 -53.78
CA TYR A 271 90.82 2.76 -53.79
C TYR A 271 91.18 1.79 -54.93
N ASN A 272 90.24 1.41 -55.81
CA ASN A 272 90.54 0.63 -57.04
C ASN A 272 90.94 1.48 -58.25
N PHE A 273 91.64 2.60 -58.04
CA PHE A 273 92.34 3.33 -59.10
C PHE A 273 93.86 3.38 -58.86
N HIS A 274 94.44 2.32 -58.30
CA HIS A 274 95.89 2.11 -58.36
C HIS A 274 96.25 0.67 -57.94
N PHE A 275 96.28 -0.26 -58.90
CA PHE A 275 97.21 -1.41 -58.96
C PHE A 275 96.95 -2.18 -60.26
N LEU A 276 97.06 -1.44 -61.37
CA LEU A 276 97.42 -1.98 -62.67
C LEU A 276 98.93 -1.73 -62.75
N ILE A 277 99.75 -2.79 -62.80
CA ILE A 277 101.09 -2.91 -63.42
C ILE A 277 101.82 -4.13 -62.81
N LYS A 278 102.04 -5.14 -63.68
CA LYS A 278 103.23 -6.02 -63.88
C LYS A 278 103.89 -6.69 -62.65
N TRP A 279 104.36 -7.94 -62.67
CA TRP A 279 105.22 -8.58 -63.68
C TRP A 279 105.40 -10.09 -63.37
N HIS A 280 105.46 -10.92 -64.43
CA HIS A 280 106.19 -12.20 -64.68
C HIS A 280 106.39 -13.23 -63.54
N GLY A 281 106.31 -14.54 -63.74
CA GLY A 281 106.52 -15.34 -64.96
C GLY A 281 107.79 -16.19 -64.81
N THR A 282 107.65 -17.35 -64.15
CA THR A 282 108.34 -18.64 -64.39
C THR A 282 107.52 -19.75 -63.75
#